data_AF-Q7MRH7-F1
#
_entry.id   AF-Q7MRH7-F1
#
_cell.length_a   1.000
_cell.length_b   1.000
_cell.length_c   1.000
_cell.angle_alpha   90.00
_cell.angle_beta   90.00
_cell.angle_gamma   90.00
#
_symmetry.space_group_name_H-M   'P 1'
#
loop_
_entity.id
_entity.type
_entity.pdbx_description
1 polymer ?
#
loop_
_entity_poly.entity_id
_entity_poly.type
_entity_poly.pdbx_seq_one_letter_code
_entity_poly.pdbx_strand_id
1 'polypeptide(L)'
;MGMRLAWWWLFPVMLSAESSFITPFEYGKMLYENPRGIGCVHCHGKEGEGSIIAQYQHKGKLKPLIAPPINELSYERFSQATLKENKVMPKYHLEDSELQAIYRYLQEMKRYKSTPPLPKKQK
;
A
#
# COMPACT_ATOMS: atom_id res chain seq x y z
N MET A 1 46.36 1.04 -49.41
CA MET A 1 46.60 1.64 -48.07
C MET A 1 45.66 2.82 -47.93
N GLY A 2 44.73 2.85 -46.98
CA GLY A 2 43.88 4.04 -46.79
C GLY A 2 42.54 3.80 -46.09
N MET A 3 42.60 3.62 -44.77
CA MET A 3 41.57 3.98 -43.77
C MET A 3 40.15 3.39 -43.90
N ARG A 4 40.04 2.18 -43.33
CA ARG A 4 38.85 1.69 -42.64
C ARG A 4 38.65 2.45 -41.32
N LEU A 5 38.08 3.65 -41.29
CA LEU A 5 37.76 4.34 -40.03
C LEU A 5 36.50 5.22 -40.17
N ALA A 6 35.38 4.62 -40.58
CA ALA A 6 34.06 5.27 -40.55
C ALA A 6 33.02 4.45 -39.77
N TRP A 7 33.46 3.61 -38.83
CA TRP A 7 32.58 2.82 -37.95
C TRP A 7 32.94 3.01 -36.47
N TRP A 8 33.58 4.12 -36.10
CA TRP A 8 33.84 4.46 -34.69
C TRP A 8 33.15 5.73 -34.23
N TRP A 9 32.20 6.22 -35.03
CA TRP A 9 31.19 7.22 -34.65
C TRP A 9 29.83 6.59 -34.34
N LEU A 10 29.80 5.30 -34.01
CA LEU A 10 28.78 4.76 -33.13
C LEU A 10 29.35 4.80 -31.72
N PHE A 11 29.46 6.02 -31.19
CA PHE A 11 29.64 6.25 -29.76
C PHE A 11 28.40 5.64 -29.10
N PRO A 12 28.49 4.50 -28.38
CA PRO A 12 27.35 4.02 -27.64
C PRO A 12 27.19 5.02 -26.50
N VAL A 13 26.25 5.96 -26.64
CA VAL A 13 25.79 6.77 -25.52
C VAL A 13 25.30 5.77 -24.48
N MET A 14 26.12 5.61 -23.44
CA MET A 14 25.82 4.84 -22.25
C MET A 14 24.42 5.21 -21.77
N LEU A 15 23.48 4.29 -21.99
CA LEU A 15 22.15 4.36 -21.43
C LEU A 15 22.27 3.97 -19.95
N SER A 16 22.65 4.92 -19.09
CA SER A 16 22.64 4.73 -17.64
C SER A 16 21.19 4.69 -17.17
N ALA A 17 20.67 3.49 -16.88
CA ALA A 17 19.38 3.33 -16.23
C ALA A 17 19.55 3.57 -14.71
N GLU A 18 19.00 4.65 -14.19
CA GLU A 18 18.83 4.79 -12.74
C GLU A 18 17.70 3.85 -12.28
N SER A 19 18.05 2.81 -11.53
CA SER A 19 17.05 1.99 -10.85
C SER A 19 16.60 2.73 -9.58
N SER A 20 15.46 3.41 -9.62
CA SER A 20 14.81 3.90 -8.41
C SER A 20 14.23 2.71 -7.64
N PHE A 21 14.87 2.33 -6.53
CA PHE A 21 14.32 1.31 -5.63
C PHE A 21 13.05 1.84 -4.96
N ILE A 22 12.02 0.99 -4.86
CA ILE A 22 10.80 1.32 -4.12
C ILE A 22 11.14 1.49 -2.63
N THR A 23 10.67 2.57 -2.02
CA THR A 23 10.86 2.80 -0.59
C THR A 23 10.00 1.83 0.23
N PRO A 24 10.35 1.53 1.50
CA PRO A 24 9.50 0.70 2.36
C PRO A 24 8.06 1.22 2.50
N PHE A 25 7.90 2.55 2.50
CA PHE A 25 6.59 3.19 2.54
C PHE A 25 5.80 2.93 1.25
N GLU A 26 6.41 3.13 0.08
CA GLU A 26 5.77 2.87 -1.21
C GLU A 26 5.44 1.39 -1.40
N TYR A 27 6.31 0.50 -0.93
CA TYR A 27 6.06 -0.94 -0.96
C TYR A 27 4.87 -1.32 -0.08
N GLY A 28 4.82 -0.81 1.15
CA GLY A 28 3.68 -1.00 2.04
C GLY A 28 2.37 -0.43 1.49
N LYS A 29 2.43 0.75 0.85
CA LYS A 29 1.30 1.36 0.17
C LYS A 29 0.79 0.49 -0.98
N MET A 30 1.70 0.03 -1.85
CA MET A 30 1.37 -0.83 -2.98
C MET A 30 0.68 -2.12 -2.51
N LEU A 31 1.20 -2.75 -1.46
CA LEU A 31 0.59 -3.92 -0.84
C LEU A 31 -0.77 -3.59 -0.19
N TYR A 32 -0.93 -2.42 0.42
CA TYR A 32 -2.22 -2.02 1.01
C TYR A 32 -3.30 -1.81 -0.07
N GLU A 33 -2.92 -1.24 -1.20
CA GLU A 33 -3.79 -1.00 -2.34
C GLU A 33 -4.07 -2.28 -3.14
N ASN A 34 -3.13 -3.23 -3.17
CA ASN A 34 -3.28 -4.50 -3.90
C ASN A 34 -2.43 -5.64 -3.31
N PRO A 35 -2.86 -6.27 -2.21
CA PRO A 35 -2.08 -7.31 -1.55
C PRO A 35 -2.11 -8.64 -2.32
N ARG A 36 -3.24 -8.96 -2.97
CA ARG A 36 -3.52 -10.12 -3.86
C ARG A 36 -4.96 -10.02 -4.40
N GLY A 37 -5.27 -9.01 -5.22
CA GLY A 37 -6.56 -8.90 -5.92
C GLY A 37 -7.51 -7.85 -5.36
N ILE A 38 -7.94 -7.98 -4.10
CA ILE A 38 -8.78 -6.95 -3.45
C ILE A 38 -7.91 -6.16 -2.47
N GLY A 39 -7.76 -4.86 -2.73
CA GLY A 39 -7.07 -3.92 -1.86
C GLY A 39 -7.72 -3.78 -0.48
N CYS A 40 -6.90 -3.73 0.57
CA CYS A 40 -7.36 -3.40 1.93
C CYS A 40 -8.07 -2.04 1.97
N VAL A 41 -7.60 -1.10 1.15
CA VAL A 41 -8.15 0.25 0.97
C VAL A 41 -9.65 0.28 0.68
N HIS A 42 -10.18 -0.72 -0.04
CA HIS A 42 -11.59 -0.73 -0.46
C HIS A 42 -12.56 -0.97 0.70
N CYS A 43 -12.09 -1.59 1.78
CA CYS A 43 -12.90 -1.87 2.97
C CYS A 43 -12.48 -1.01 4.16
N HIS A 44 -11.18 -0.82 4.35
CA HIS A 44 -10.64 -0.17 5.54
C HIS A 44 -10.34 1.32 5.36
N GLY A 45 -10.67 1.92 4.21
CA GLY A 45 -10.43 3.33 3.94
C GLY A 45 -9.00 3.61 3.48
N LYS A 46 -8.68 4.87 3.18
CA LYS A 46 -7.36 5.23 2.61
C LYS A 46 -6.22 5.07 3.62
N GLU A 47 -6.56 5.19 4.89
CA GLU A 47 -5.64 5.31 6.01
C GLU A 47 -5.93 4.27 7.09
N GLY A 48 -6.74 3.25 6.78
CA GLY A 48 -7.15 2.25 7.75
C GLY A 48 -8.17 2.76 8.78
N GLU A 49 -8.92 3.83 8.48
CA GLU A 49 -9.93 4.43 9.35
C GLU A 49 -11.24 3.60 9.46
N GLY A 50 -11.39 2.57 8.63
CA GLY A 50 -12.62 1.79 8.53
C GLY A 50 -13.67 2.47 7.66
N SER A 51 -14.66 1.70 7.20
CA SER A 51 -15.72 2.23 6.35
C SER A 51 -16.98 1.38 6.37
N ILE A 52 -18.09 1.94 5.89
CA ILE A 52 -19.28 1.15 5.54
C ILE A 52 -19.03 0.54 4.15
N ILE A 53 -18.88 -0.78 4.09
CA ILE A 53 -18.65 -1.54 2.85
C ILE A 53 -19.94 -1.60 2.03
N ALA A 54 -21.06 -1.88 2.70
CA ALA A 54 -22.35 -2.05 2.06
C ALA A 54 -23.49 -1.83 3.06
N GLN A 55 -24.71 -1.69 2.54
CA GLN A 55 -25.94 -1.81 3.32
C GLN A 55 -26.75 -2.97 2.76
N TYR A 56 -27.35 -3.76 3.65
CA TYR A 56 -28.16 -4.92 3.28
C TYR A 56 -29.43 -4.98 4.13
N GLN A 57 -30.49 -5.57 3.59
CA GLN A 57 -31.73 -5.77 4.33
C GLN A 57 -31.74 -7.13 5.01
N HIS A 58 -32.08 -7.17 6.29
CA HIS A 58 -32.25 -8.40 7.04
C HIS A 58 -33.48 -8.30 7.95
N LYS A 59 -34.47 -9.18 7.73
CA LYS A 59 -35.76 -9.18 8.45
C LYS A 59 -36.46 -7.81 8.41
N GLY A 60 -36.55 -7.22 7.21
CA GLY A 60 -37.18 -5.93 6.99
C GLY A 60 -36.37 -4.70 7.43
N LYS A 61 -35.23 -4.87 8.12
CA LYS A 61 -34.39 -3.76 8.59
C LYS A 61 -33.13 -3.62 7.76
N LEU A 62 -32.79 -2.39 7.36
CA LEU A 62 -31.48 -2.07 6.77
C LEU A 62 -30.39 -2.19 7.84
N LYS A 63 -29.29 -2.85 7.49
CA LYS A 63 -28.12 -3.04 8.34
C LYS A 63 -26.85 -2.67 7.56
N PRO A 64 -25.92 -1.92 8.17
CA PRO A 64 -24.62 -1.66 7.57
C PRO A 64 -23.69 -2.86 7.76
N LEU A 65 -22.91 -3.16 6.72
CA LEU A 65 -21.72 -3.98 6.81
C LEU A 65 -20.52 -3.05 6.96
N ILE A 66 -19.82 -3.13 8.09
CA ILE A 66 -18.78 -2.17 8.48
C ILE A 66 -17.44 -2.91 8.59
N ALA A 67 -16.41 -2.36 7.96
CA ALA A 67 -15.03 -2.71 8.24
C ALA A 67 -14.48 -1.80 9.35
N PRO A 68 -13.87 -2.36 10.40
CA PRO A 68 -13.36 -1.57 11.52
C PRO A 68 -12.10 -0.78 11.15
N PRO A 69 -11.75 0.25 11.94
CA PRO A 69 -10.43 0.87 11.86
C PRO A 69 -9.34 -0.14 12.20
N ILE A 70 -8.23 -0.06 11.48
CA ILE A 70 -7.06 -0.94 11.62
C ILE A 70 -5.76 -0.18 11.89
N ASN A 71 -5.77 1.15 11.74
CA ASN A 71 -4.63 2.04 11.97
C ASN A 71 -4.31 2.31 13.45
N GLU A 72 -5.09 1.76 14.37
CA GLU A 72 -4.86 1.83 15.81
C GLU A 72 -4.48 0.48 16.43
N LEU A 73 -4.45 -0.58 15.64
CA LEU A 73 -4.12 -1.92 16.12
C LEU A 73 -2.62 -2.02 16.46
N SER A 74 -2.28 -2.87 17.43
CA SER A 74 -0.90 -3.36 17.55
C SER A 74 -0.57 -4.26 16.37
N TYR A 75 0.72 -4.41 16.05
CA TYR A 75 1.17 -5.29 14.97
C TYR A 75 0.63 -6.72 15.14
N GLU A 76 0.66 -7.27 16.35
CA GLU A 76 0.15 -8.62 16.63
C GLU A 76 -1.34 -8.76 16.34
N ARG A 77 -2.16 -7.77 16.73
CA ARG A 77 -3.60 -7.79 16.45
C ARG A 77 -3.87 -7.62 14.95
N PHE A 78 -3.11 -6.75 14.29
CA PHE A 78 -3.19 -6.54 12.86
C PHE A 78 -2.85 -7.81 12.07
N SER A 79 -1.71 -8.46 12.38
CA SER A 79 -1.26 -9.67 11.66
C SER A 79 -2.22 -10.84 11.89
N GLN A 80 -2.64 -11.08 13.14
CA GLN A 80 -3.62 -12.12 13.46
C GLN A 80 -4.95 -11.88 12.74
N ALA A 81 -5.46 -10.65 12.73
CA ALA A 81 -6.72 -10.34 12.04
C ALA A 81 -6.61 -10.49 10.51
N THR A 82 -5.47 -10.13 9.93
CA THR A 82 -5.23 -10.21 8.48
C THR A 82 -5.12 -11.65 7.98
N LEU A 83 -4.51 -12.54 8.78
CA LEU A 83 -4.33 -13.95 8.43
C LEU A 83 -5.52 -14.82 8.80
N LYS A 84 -6.40 -14.35 9.69
CA LYS A 84 -7.58 -15.09 10.14
C LYS A 84 -8.63 -15.17 9.04
N GLU A 85 -9.19 -16.35 8.84
CA GLU A 85 -10.33 -16.53 7.94
C GLU A 85 -11.56 -15.75 8.42
N ASN A 86 -12.18 -15.05 7.48
CA ASN A 86 -13.36 -14.24 7.70
C ASN A 86 -14.37 -14.48 6.57
N LYS A 87 -15.66 -14.33 6.86
CA LYS A 87 -16.72 -14.49 5.86
C LYS A 87 -16.80 -13.32 4.86
N VAL A 88 -16.24 -12.17 5.24
CA VAL A 88 -16.34 -10.91 4.48
C VAL A 88 -14.96 -10.46 3.99
N MET A 89 -13.95 -10.48 4.85
CA MET A 89 -12.58 -10.12 4.47
C MET A 89 -11.94 -11.28 3.70
N PRO A 90 -11.35 -11.03 2.51
CA PRO A 90 -10.69 -12.08 1.73
C PRO A 90 -9.45 -12.59 2.46
N LYS A 91 -9.11 -13.85 2.20
CA LYS A 91 -7.88 -14.47 2.71
C LYS A 91 -6.69 -14.00 1.86
N TYR A 92 -5.66 -13.50 2.53
CA TYR A 92 -4.40 -13.15 1.88
C TYR A 92 -3.31 -14.17 2.24
N HIS A 93 -2.47 -14.52 1.27
CA HIS A 93 -1.29 -15.37 1.48
C HIS A 93 -0.02 -14.51 1.56
N LEU A 94 0.06 -13.67 2.59
CA LEU A 94 1.15 -12.71 2.81
C LEU A 94 2.27 -13.32 3.66
N GLU A 95 3.51 -12.98 3.32
CA GLU A 95 4.66 -13.20 4.20
C GLU A 95 4.68 -12.18 5.35
N ASP A 96 5.37 -12.50 6.44
CA ASP A 96 5.51 -11.60 7.59
C ASP A 96 6.15 -10.25 7.21
N SER A 97 7.06 -10.25 6.24
CA SER A 97 7.70 -9.05 5.72
C SER A 97 6.69 -8.11 5.03
N GLU A 98 5.74 -8.68 4.28
CA GLU A 98 4.66 -7.95 3.62
C GLU A 98 3.65 -7.41 4.63
N LEU A 99 3.28 -8.21 5.65
CA LEU A 99 2.45 -7.75 6.76
C LEU A 99 3.08 -6.57 7.49
N GLN A 100 4.39 -6.63 7.77
CA GLN A 100 5.12 -5.53 8.37
C GLN A 100 5.14 -4.29 7.47
N ALA A 101 5.30 -4.46 6.15
CA ALA A 101 5.29 -3.35 5.21
C ALA A 101 3.94 -2.62 5.21
N ILE A 102 2.83 -3.37 5.14
CA ILE A 102 1.47 -2.80 5.22
C ILE A 102 1.25 -2.10 6.57
N TYR A 103 1.64 -2.75 7.68
CA TYR A 103 1.51 -2.16 9.01
C TYR A 103 2.29 -0.84 9.13
N ARG A 104 3.54 -0.82 8.66
CA ARG A 104 4.37 0.40 8.66
C ARG A 104 3.70 1.52 7.87
N TYR A 105 3.19 1.22 6.67
CA TYR A 105 2.44 2.20 5.88
C TYR A 105 1.28 2.82 6.69
N LEU A 106 0.46 2.00 7.37
CA LEU A 106 -0.65 2.49 8.20
C LEU A 106 -0.18 3.39 9.36
N GLN A 107 0.90 3.00 10.05
CA GLN A 107 1.47 3.79 11.15
C GLN A 107 2.06 5.13 10.66
N GLU A 108 2.67 5.15 9.48
CA GLU A 108 3.20 6.36 8.87
C GLU A 108 2.09 7.32 8.43
N MET A 109 1.00 6.80 7.86
CA MET A 109 -0.18 7.59 7.51
C MET A 109 -0.81 8.23 8.76
N LYS A 110 -0.92 7.47 9.85
CA LYS A 110 -1.37 8.01 11.15
C LYS A 110 -0.46 9.13 11.64
N ARG A 111 0.86 8.94 11.61
CA ARG A 111 1.84 9.94 12.02
C ARG A 111 1.76 11.21 11.17
N TYR A 112 1.59 11.08 9.87
CA TYR A 112 1.42 12.23 8.96
C TYR A 112 0.20 13.06 9.33
N LYS A 113 -0.93 12.42 9.69
CA LYS A 113 -2.13 13.13 10.18
C LYS A 113 -1.96 13.79 11.54
N SER A 114 -1.24 13.14 12.47
CA SER A 114 -1.02 13.72 13.81
C SER A 114 -0.01 14.87 13.79
N THR A 115 0.75 15.02 12.71
CA THR A 115 1.71 16.10 12.53
C THR A 115 1.04 17.22 11.74
N PRO A 116 0.93 18.46 12.26
CA PRO A 116 0.48 19.59 11.47
C PRO A 116 1.36 19.69 10.21
N PRO A 117 0.79 19.86 9.00
CA PRO A 117 1.61 20.01 7.81
C PRO A 117 2.61 21.14 8.03
N LEU A 118 3.90 20.85 7.82
CA LEU A 118 4.93 21.88 7.84
C LEU A 118 4.50 23.01 6.92
N PRO A 119 4.65 24.30 7.33
CA PRO A 119 4.32 25.41 6.46
C PRO A 119 5.02 25.19 5.13
N LYS A 120 4.24 25.16 4.04
CA LYS A 120 4.78 24.98 2.69
C LYS A 120 5.91 25.99 2.54
N LYS A 121 7.15 25.53 2.41
CA LYS A 121 8.26 26.40 2.03
C LYS A 121 7.86 27.03 0.71
N GLN A 122 7.54 28.32 0.75
CA GLN A 122 7.36 29.14 -0.44
C GLN A 122 8.66 29.03 -1.23
N LYS A 123 8.58 28.39 -2.39
CA LYS A 123 9.60 28.51 -3.43
C LYS A 123 9.48 29.89 -4.06
#